data_AF-A0A2V8YTJ4-F1
#
_entry.id   AF-A0A2V8YTJ4-F1
#
_cell.length_a   1.000
_cell.length_b   1.000
_cell.length_c   1.000
_cell.angle_alpha   90.00
_cell.angle_beta   90.00
_cell.angle_gamma   90.00
#
_symmetry.space_group_name_H-M   'P 1'
#
loop_
_entity.id
_entity.type
_entity.pdbx_description
1 polymer ?
#
loop_
_entity_poly.entity_id
_entity_poly.type
_entity_poly.pdbx_seq_one_letter_code
_entity_poly.pdbx_strand_id
1 'polypeptide(L)'
;MDSLGKRAQGALLALVLGLGCSFGAAQTRGQDSSPAASHAASKSASDVAFLAAADEVLQEMSEITGLKLITPLKKSLRSREEIRAYVIKQMNEEKNPAERYADARTAEAFGLLPRGFDLDTFMVNVLTEQVEGLYDPRAQEFYIADWSPPGDQRMVMAHELTHALEDQHFHIEAWSRAARPNEDAELARDAVLEGSAMAAMVDYLMLGTGRSLKDLPEFDPSMLLGELESTPTLKSAPPFLKDALIFPYISGLNFSAAILKNSGWPVLSGVFEKPPVSTQQILHPGLYKSGRTPSTVSLPSFEKMLGKDWAKLDENILGEFGWKEVLKPFLDDDRAKALAAAWDGDRYATYEQKETKKLMLVTRLHLDSEMHADRFFGQYSEALEKKHSERSNLMRRPNFFQFDTPDGGAFLYCFGDSCVTLEGATRRLFDAFTKALDWPSAPPPPEHPGAVPAKTAAALFFPASPTAR
;
A
#
# COMPACT_ATOMS: atom_id res chain seq x y z
N MET A 1 -0.40 40.96 -4.68
CA MET A 1 -1.53 40.09 -5.10
C MET A 1 -0.88 38.90 -5.75
N ASP A 2 -0.41 38.00 -4.91
CA ASP A 2 0.71 37.11 -5.16
C ASP A 2 0.28 35.65 -5.23
N SER A 3 0.76 34.96 -6.26
CA SER A 3 1.32 33.60 -6.22
C SER A 3 0.58 32.55 -5.38
N LEU A 4 -0.51 32.00 -5.93
CA LEU A 4 -0.98 30.65 -5.58
C LEU A 4 -0.34 29.65 -6.54
N GLY A 5 0.85 29.18 -6.17
CA GLY A 5 1.56 28.11 -6.86
C GLY A 5 0.77 26.81 -6.80
N LYS A 6 0.37 26.32 -7.97
CA LYS A 6 -0.14 24.96 -8.17
C LYS A 6 0.92 23.96 -7.69
N ARG A 7 0.67 23.31 -6.55
CA ARG A 7 1.43 22.12 -6.12
C ARG A 7 0.75 20.91 -6.76
N ALA A 8 1.42 20.29 -7.71
CA ALA A 8 1.13 18.92 -8.10
C ALA A 8 1.63 18.02 -6.96
N GLN A 9 0.74 17.23 -6.38
CA GLN A 9 1.06 16.17 -5.42
C GLN A 9 0.58 14.88 -6.11
N GLY A 10 1.49 14.18 -6.78
CA GLY A 10 1.26 12.79 -7.21
C GLY A 10 1.18 11.87 -5.99
N ALA A 11 0.70 10.65 -6.16
CA ALA A 11 0.42 9.74 -5.07
C ALA A 11 0.65 8.25 -5.32
N LEU A 12 1.70 7.67 -4.76
CA LEU A 12 2.11 6.28 -5.01
C LEU A 12 1.20 5.17 -4.39
N LEU A 13 0.60 5.39 -3.21
CA LEU A 13 -0.05 4.32 -2.43
C LEU A 13 -1.58 4.39 -2.36
N ALA A 14 -2.21 5.53 -2.65
CA ALA A 14 -3.67 5.66 -2.70
C ALA A 14 -4.23 5.27 -4.08
N LEU A 15 -3.92 4.06 -4.55
CA LEU A 15 -4.56 3.49 -5.72
C LEU A 15 -5.68 2.53 -5.26
N VAL A 16 -6.85 3.15 -5.03
CA VAL A 16 -8.18 2.55 -5.23
C VAL A 16 -8.86 1.84 -4.04
N LEU A 17 -8.81 2.40 -2.82
CA LEU A 17 -9.55 1.83 -1.67
C LEU A 17 -10.54 2.78 -1.00
N GLY A 18 -10.86 3.91 -1.64
CA GLY A 18 -12.16 4.59 -1.40
C GLY A 18 -13.36 3.80 -1.92
N LEU A 19 -13.11 2.60 -2.45
CA LEU A 19 -14.09 1.64 -2.91
C LEU A 19 -14.06 0.45 -1.96
N GLY A 20 -15.05 0.36 -1.09
CA GLY A 20 -15.40 -0.91 -0.45
C GLY A 20 -15.70 -1.90 -1.57
N CYS A 21 -14.76 -2.81 -1.83
CA CYS A 21 -14.86 -3.77 -2.92
C CYS A 21 -14.56 -5.15 -2.37
N SER A 22 -15.41 -6.12 -2.68
CA SER A 22 -15.24 -7.50 -2.28
C SER A 22 -14.65 -8.32 -3.42
N PHE A 23 -13.68 -9.20 -3.10
CA PHE A 23 -13.15 -10.19 -4.03
C PHE A 23 -13.88 -11.52 -3.88
N GLY A 24 -14.12 -12.23 -4.98
CA GLY A 24 -14.58 -13.62 -4.94
C GLY A 24 -13.89 -14.50 -5.98
N ALA A 25 -14.12 -15.81 -5.87
CA ALA A 25 -13.47 -16.85 -6.65
C ALA A 25 -14.38 -17.33 -7.79
N ALA A 26 -14.15 -16.87 -9.02
CA ALA A 26 -14.90 -17.34 -10.17
C ALA A 26 -14.49 -18.78 -10.60
N GLN A 27 -15.37 -19.78 -10.43
CA GLN A 27 -15.32 -21.05 -11.16
C GLN A 27 -16.20 -20.98 -12.42
N THR A 28 -15.59 -20.91 -13.60
CA THR A 28 -16.32 -20.90 -14.87
C THR A 28 -16.76 -22.31 -15.26
N ARG A 29 -18.07 -22.56 -15.35
CA ARG A 29 -18.64 -23.70 -16.09
C ARG A 29 -19.69 -23.18 -17.07
N GLY A 30 -19.37 -23.23 -18.36
CA GLY A 30 -20.23 -22.72 -19.42
C GLY A 30 -21.39 -23.65 -19.75
N GLN A 31 -22.57 -23.07 -20.03
CA GLN A 31 -23.62 -23.70 -20.83
C GLN A 31 -24.49 -22.64 -21.51
N ASP A 32 -24.69 -22.83 -22.82
CA ASP A 32 -25.45 -21.98 -23.75
C ASP A 32 -26.99 -22.14 -23.67
N SER A 33 -27.65 -21.02 -24.01
CA SER A 33 -29.08 -20.61 -24.21
C SER A 33 -30.17 -21.66 -24.62
N SER A 34 -31.51 -21.47 -24.46
CA SER A 34 -32.49 -20.33 -24.57
C SER A 34 -33.88 -20.72 -23.93
N PRO A 35 -35.03 -19.94 -23.88
CA PRO A 35 -35.41 -18.70 -24.57
C PRO A 35 -35.93 -17.52 -23.70
N ALA A 36 -35.86 -16.30 -24.26
CA ALA A 36 -35.99 -14.98 -23.63
C ALA A 36 -37.25 -14.67 -22.77
N ALA A 37 -38.37 -15.37 -22.94
CA ALA A 37 -39.56 -15.14 -22.11
C ALA A 37 -39.45 -15.82 -20.72
N SER A 38 -38.73 -16.95 -20.62
CA SER A 38 -38.39 -17.53 -19.32
C SER A 38 -37.30 -16.70 -18.62
N HIS A 39 -36.43 -16.04 -19.40
CA HIS A 39 -35.35 -15.19 -18.87
C HIS A 39 -35.87 -13.91 -18.23
N ALA A 40 -36.91 -13.27 -18.76
CA ALA A 40 -37.46 -12.06 -18.16
C ALA A 40 -38.18 -12.34 -16.82
N ALA A 41 -38.92 -13.45 -16.75
CA ALA A 41 -39.58 -13.89 -15.51
C ALA A 41 -38.60 -14.50 -14.50
N SER A 42 -37.52 -15.16 -14.96
CA SER A 42 -36.45 -15.65 -14.08
C SER A 42 -35.59 -14.50 -13.55
N LYS A 43 -35.35 -13.45 -14.35
CA LYS A 43 -34.65 -12.24 -13.92
C LYS A 43 -35.42 -11.48 -12.85
N SER A 44 -36.72 -11.24 -13.03
CA SER A 44 -37.52 -10.57 -12.00
C SER A 44 -37.62 -11.36 -10.69
N ALA A 45 -37.69 -12.69 -10.74
CA ALA A 45 -37.66 -13.55 -9.55
C ALA A 45 -36.28 -13.54 -8.87
N SER A 46 -35.20 -13.53 -9.65
CA SER A 46 -33.81 -13.39 -9.17
C SER A 46 -33.60 -12.04 -8.48
N ASP A 47 -34.12 -10.95 -9.04
CA ASP A 47 -34.01 -9.60 -8.47
C ASP A 47 -34.73 -9.50 -7.12
N VAL A 48 -35.92 -10.10 -7.00
CA VAL A 48 -36.66 -10.15 -5.72
C VAL A 48 -35.91 -10.96 -4.66
N ALA A 49 -35.36 -12.12 -5.04
CA ALA A 49 -34.57 -12.94 -4.13
C ALA A 49 -33.29 -12.23 -3.66
N PHE A 50 -32.60 -11.54 -4.57
CA PHE A 50 -31.44 -10.70 -4.27
C PHE A 50 -31.79 -9.60 -3.25
N LEU A 51 -32.87 -8.85 -3.51
CA LEU A 51 -33.27 -7.74 -2.63
C LEU A 51 -33.62 -8.21 -1.23
N ALA A 52 -34.33 -9.35 -1.11
CA ALA A 52 -34.68 -9.96 0.16
C ALA A 52 -33.45 -10.47 0.92
N ALA A 53 -32.51 -11.13 0.23
CA ALA A 53 -31.25 -11.57 0.83
C ALA A 53 -30.41 -10.38 1.31
N ALA A 54 -30.33 -9.31 0.53
CA ALA A 54 -29.61 -8.11 0.93
C ALA A 54 -30.26 -7.41 2.13
N ASP A 55 -31.60 -7.42 2.27
CA ASP A 55 -32.28 -6.91 3.47
C ASP A 55 -32.00 -7.76 4.72
N GLU A 56 -32.00 -9.09 4.57
CA GLU A 56 -31.66 -10.03 5.64
C GLU A 56 -30.23 -9.82 6.13
N VAL A 57 -29.26 -9.83 5.21
CA VAL A 57 -27.84 -9.64 5.53
C VAL A 57 -27.59 -8.25 6.11
N LEU A 58 -28.25 -7.20 5.61
CA LEU A 58 -28.13 -5.85 6.16
C LEU A 58 -28.60 -5.79 7.62
N GLN A 59 -29.70 -6.48 7.94
CA GLN A 59 -30.18 -6.58 9.31
C GLN A 59 -29.20 -7.34 10.19
N GLU A 60 -28.66 -8.46 9.72
CA GLU A 60 -27.63 -9.23 10.43
C GLU A 60 -26.35 -8.40 10.64
N MET A 61 -25.91 -7.62 9.65
CA MET A 61 -24.72 -6.76 9.79
C MET A 61 -24.97 -5.64 10.80
N SER A 62 -26.19 -5.11 10.84
CA SER A 62 -26.58 -4.13 11.85
C SER A 62 -26.52 -4.73 13.26
N GLU A 63 -26.89 -5.99 13.43
CA GLU A 63 -26.83 -6.69 14.71
C GLU A 63 -25.40 -7.04 15.13
N ILE A 64 -24.57 -7.51 14.20
CA ILE A 64 -23.15 -7.83 14.45
C ILE A 64 -22.40 -6.56 14.86
N THR A 65 -22.44 -5.53 14.01
CA THR A 65 -21.65 -4.30 14.18
C THR A 65 -22.22 -3.38 15.26
N GLY A 66 -23.53 -3.48 15.54
CA GLY A 66 -24.29 -2.55 16.36
C GLY A 66 -24.60 -1.21 15.66
N LEU A 67 -24.20 -1.05 14.40
CA LEU A 67 -24.52 0.13 13.59
C LEU A 67 -25.92 -0.02 13.01
N LYS A 68 -26.83 0.90 13.33
CA LYS A 68 -28.21 0.87 12.80
C LYS A 68 -28.28 1.46 11.41
N LEU A 69 -29.11 0.90 10.55
CA LEU A 69 -29.50 1.57 9.31
C LEU A 69 -30.27 2.86 9.64
N ILE A 70 -29.76 4.01 9.20
CA ILE A 70 -30.34 5.35 9.40
C ILE A 70 -31.25 5.71 8.23
N THR A 71 -30.78 5.48 7.00
CA THR A 71 -31.52 5.75 5.77
C THR A 71 -31.63 4.51 4.90
N PRO A 72 -32.75 4.32 4.17
CA PRO A 72 -32.89 3.20 3.23
C PRO A 72 -31.75 3.17 2.21
N LEU A 73 -31.21 1.97 1.98
CA LEU A 73 -30.12 1.73 1.05
C LEU A 73 -30.66 1.37 -0.33
N LYS A 74 -30.12 2.00 -1.39
CA LYS A 74 -30.38 1.55 -2.77
C LYS A 74 -29.57 0.29 -3.05
N LYS A 75 -30.16 -0.66 -3.75
CA LYS A 75 -29.55 -1.97 -4.04
C LYS A 75 -29.80 -2.32 -5.49
N SER A 76 -28.76 -2.65 -6.25
CA SER A 76 -28.91 -3.05 -7.64
C SER A 76 -27.91 -4.13 -8.08
N LEU A 77 -28.31 -4.89 -9.10
CA LEU A 77 -27.43 -5.78 -9.84
C LEU A 77 -26.76 -4.99 -10.96
N ARG A 78 -25.46 -5.18 -11.18
CA ARG A 78 -24.69 -4.48 -12.21
C ARG A 78 -23.99 -5.44 -13.15
N SER A 79 -24.00 -5.10 -14.43
CA SER A 79 -23.23 -5.83 -15.45
C SER A 79 -21.75 -5.49 -15.36
N ARG A 80 -20.92 -6.31 -16.00
CA ARG A 80 -19.47 -6.12 -15.99
C ARG A 80 -19.05 -4.80 -16.66
N GLU A 81 -19.78 -4.41 -17.69
CA GLU A 81 -19.57 -3.14 -18.39
C GLU A 81 -19.91 -1.94 -17.51
N GLU A 82 -20.98 -2.04 -16.70
CA GLU A 82 -21.35 -1.00 -15.73
C GLU A 82 -20.29 -0.87 -14.62
N ILE A 83 -19.82 -2.00 -14.07
CA ILE A 83 -18.74 -2.02 -13.07
C ILE A 83 -17.45 -1.45 -13.66
N ARG A 84 -17.07 -1.81 -14.88
CA ARG A 84 -15.90 -1.24 -15.55
C ARG A 84 -16.03 0.28 -15.73
N ALA A 85 -17.18 0.75 -16.19
CA ALA A 85 -17.44 2.17 -16.38
C ALA A 85 -17.37 2.94 -15.04
N TYR A 86 -17.87 2.32 -13.98
CA TYR A 86 -17.78 2.83 -12.61
C TYR A 86 -16.32 2.93 -12.13
N VAL A 87 -15.52 1.86 -12.26
CA VAL A 87 -14.09 1.86 -11.91
C VAL A 87 -13.35 2.98 -12.63
N ILE A 88 -13.54 3.12 -13.95
CA ILE A 88 -12.92 4.19 -14.75
C ILE A 88 -13.33 5.58 -14.25
N LYS A 89 -14.62 5.76 -13.92
CA LYS A 89 -15.12 7.03 -13.38
C LYS A 89 -14.43 7.34 -12.05
N GLN A 90 -14.37 6.39 -11.13
CA GLN A 90 -13.78 6.58 -9.81
C GLN A 90 -12.28 6.89 -9.89
N MET A 91 -11.52 6.18 -10.72
CA MET A 91 -10.10 6.49 -10.95
C MET A 91 -9.87 7.91 -11.47
N ASN A 92 -10.81 8.46 -12.27
CA ASN A 92 -10.73 9.83 -12.78
C ASN A 92 -11.21 10.89 -11.79
N GLU A 93 -12.15 10.56 -10.90
CA GLU A 93 -12.58 11.43 -9.81
C GLU A 93 -11.54 11.49 -8.68
N GLU A 94 -10.77 10.41 -8.51
CA GLU A 94 -9.78 10.28 -7.46
C GLU A 94 -8.47 11.00 -7.79
N LYS A 95 -7.95 10.79 -9.00
CA LYS A 95 -6.70 11.40 -9.45
C LYS A 95 -6.83 11.89 -10.88
N ASN A 96 -6.25 13.05 -11.15
CA ASN A 96 -6.12 13.55 -12.52
C ASN A 96 -4.96 12.84 -13.26
N PRO A 97 -4.87 12.95 -14.61
CA PRO A 97 -3.85 12.26 -15.38
C PRO A 97 -2.39 12.58 -15.01
N ALA A 98 -2.11 13.79 -14.51
CA ALA A 98 -0.76 14.16 -14.09
C ALA A 98 -0.37 13.52 -12.76
N GLU A 99 -1.34 13.33 -11.85
CA GLU A 99 -1.14 12.59 -10.60
C GLU A 99 -0.86 11.12 -10.91
N ARG A 100 -1.72 10.45 -11.69
CA ARG A 100 -1.49 9.03 -12.06
C ARG A 100 -0.17 8.80 -12.79
N TYR A 101 0.23 9.75 -13.64
CA TYR A 101 1.56 9.74 -14.25
C TYR A 101 2.67 9.80 -13.19
N ALA A 102 2.57 10.71 -12.22
CA ALA A 102 3.53 10.81 -11.13
C ALA A 102 3.58 9.51 -10.30
N ASP A 103 2.46 8.86 -10.01
CA ASP A 103 2.39 7.57 -9.29
C ASP A 103 3.23 6.51 -9.99
N ALA A 104 2.99 6.30 -11.29
CA ALA A 104 3.69 5.31 -12.09
C ALA A 104 5.19 5.61 -12.17
N ARG A 105 5.58 6.88 -12.33
CA ARG A 105 6.99 7.31 -12.39
C ARG A 105 7.68 7.19 -11.03
N THR A 106 7.00 7.49 -9.93
CA THR A 106 7.52 7.28 -8.58
C THR A 106 7.72 5.79 -8.30
N ALA A 107 6.77 4.93 -8.67
CA ALA A 107 6.89 3.47 -8.51
C ALA A 107 8.09 2.91 -9.30
N GLU A 108 8.29 3.40 -10.53
CA GLU A 108 9.48 3.10 -11.33
C GLU A 108 10.76 3.58 -10.63
N ALA A 109 10.75 4.80 -10.08
CA ALA A 109 11.91 5.37 -9.38
C ALA A 109 12.33 4.52 -8.19
N PHE A 110 11.39 3.95 -7.44
CA PHE A 110 11.66 3.03 -6.33
C PHE A 110 12.07 1.62 -6.81
N GLY A 111 11.78 1.25 -8.07
CA GLY A 111 11.96 -0.10 -8.59
C GLY A 111 10.82 -1.05 -8.27
N LEU A 112 9.65 -0.52 -7.89
CA LEU A 112 8.43 -1.28 -7.59
C LEU A 112 7.68 -1.71 -8.85
N LEU A 113 7.80 -0.92 -9.92
CA LEU A 113 7.25 -1.23 -11.23
C LEU A 113 8.34 -1.29 -12.30
N PRO A 114 8.21 -2.19 -13.29
CA PRO A 114 9.06 -2.16 -14.47
C PRO A 114 8.96 -0.83 -15.22
N ARG A 115 10.05 -0.45 -15.88
CA ARG A 115 10.09 0.74 -16.74
C ARG A 115 8.99 0.68 -17.81
N GLY A 116 8.16 1.73 -17.87
CA GLY A 116 7.09 1.83 -18.86
C GLY A 116 5.88 0.90 -18.63
N PHE A 117 5.71 0.34 -17.43
CA PHE A 117 4.52 -0.43 -17.07
C PHE A 117 3.24 0.42 -17.23
N ASP A 118 2.22 -0.11 -17.91
CA ASP A 118 0.92 0.55 -18.11
C ASP A 118 0.03 0.36 -16.87
N LEU A 119 0.30 1.19 -15.85
CA LEU A 119 -0.40 1.12 -14.56
C LEU A 119 -1.90 1.39 -14.69
N ASP A 120 -2.31 2.40 -15.44
CA ASP A 120 -3.72 2.78 -15.58
C ASP A 120 -4.55 1.64 -16.19
N THR A 121 -4.12 1.07 -17.31
CA THR A 121 -4.82 -0.05 -17.96
C THR A 121 -4.83 -1.28 -17.06
N PHE A 122 -3.70 -1.57 -16.40
CA PHE A 122 -3.60 -2.69 -15.47
C PHE A 122 -4.61 -2.57 -14.34
N MET A 123 -4.69 -1.40 -13.69
CA MET A 123 -5.59 -1.15 -12.56
C MET A 123 -7.05 -1.23 -12.97
N VAL A 124 -7.43 -0.66 -14.11
CA VAL A 124 -8.81 -0.81 -14.62
C VAL A 124 -9.17 -2.28 -14.79
N ASN A 125 -8.26 -3.08 -15.37
CA ASN A 125 -8.53 -4.49 -15.64
C ASN A 125 -8.59 -5.33 -14.35
N VAL A 126 -7.64 -5.15 -13.44
CA VAL A 126 -7.59 -5.93 -12.19
C VAL A 126 -8.81 -5.65 -11.33
N LEU A 127 -9.18 -4.37 -11.16
CA LEU A 127 -10.34 -3.98 -10.38
C LEU A 127 -11.66 -4.43 -11.03
N THR A 128 -11.78 -4.30 -12.35
CA THR A 128 -12.98 -4.79 -13.06
C THR A 128 -13.16 -6.31 -12.93
N GLU A 129 -12.06 -7.05 -12.86
CA GLU A 129 -12.10 -8.52 -12.69
C GLU A 129 -12.40 -8.93 -11.25
N GLN A 130 -11.93 -8.14 -10.30
CA GLN A 130 -11.98 -8.45 -8.88
C GLN A 130 -13.28 -8.08 -8.19
N VAL A 131 -13.99 -7.06 -8.69
CA VAL A 131 -15.23 -6.58 -8.08
C VAL A 131 -16.37 -7.58 -8.29
N GLU A 132 -16.75 -8.27 -7.22
CA GLU A 132 -17.99 -9.05 -7.15
C GLU A 132 -19.15 -8.30 -6.49
N GLY A 133 -18.83 -7.32 -5.64
CA GLY A 133 -19.75 -6.37 -5.08
C GLY A 133 -19.02 -5.10 -4.67
N LEU A 134 -19.75 -3.99 -4.59
CA LEU A 134 -19.21 -2.72 -4.08
C LEU A 134 -20.32 -1.86 -3.48
N TYR A 135 -19.96 -1.08 -2.47
CA TYR A 135 -20.79 0.02 -1.96
C TYR A 135 -20.26 1.38 -2.44
N ASP A 136 -21.13 2.18 -3.07
CA ASP A 136 -20.81 3.56 -3.45
C ASP A 136 -21.34 4.56 -2.39
N PRO A 137 -20.46 5.19 -1.60
CA PRO A 137 -20.86 6.16 -0.57
C PRO A 137 -21.48 7.44 -1.16
N ARG A 138 -21.13 7.83 -2.40
CA ARG A 138 -21.70 9.02 -3.05
C ARG A 138 -23.12 8.78 -3.53
N ALA A 139 -23.36 7.62 -4.13
CA ALA A 139 -24.69 7.22 -4.60
C ALA A 139 -25.59 6.70 -3.47
N GLN A 140 -24.96 6.32 -2.34
CA GLN A 140 -25.52 5.55 -1.24
C GLN A 140 -26.23 4.30 -1.76
N GLU A 141 -25.49 3.53 -2.56
CA GLU A 141 -26.00 2.39 -3.31
C GLU A 141 -25.04 1.21 -3.20
N PHE A 142 -25.59 0.05 -2.85
CA PHE A 142 -24.92 -1.23 -2.90
C PHE A 142 -25.16 -1.91 -4.25
N TYR A 143 -24.07 -2.39 -4.85
CA TYR A 143 -24.06 -3.13 -6.10
C TYR A 143 -23.53 -4.53 -5.88
N ILE A 144 -24.12 -5.51 -6.58
CA ILE A 144 -23.50 -6.81 -6.78
C ILE A 144 -23.39 -7.12 -8.27
N ALA A 145 -22.31 -7.79 -8.64
CA ALA A 145 -22.08 -8.28 -9.98
C ALA A 145 -23.16 -9.31 -10.36
N ASP A 146 -23.82 -9.12 -11.50
CA ASP A 146 -24.87 -10.04 -11.97
C ASP A 146 -24.35 -11.43 -12.39
N TRP A 147 -23.03 -11.60 -12.44
CA TRP A 147 -22.34 -12.87 -12.70
C TRP A 147 -21.84 -13.57 -11.42
N SER A 148 -22.00 -12.99 -10.23
CA SER A 148 -21.58 -13.62 -8.97
C SER A 148 -22.50 -14.80 -8.61
N PRO A 149 -21.96 -16.00 -8.35
CA PRO A 149 -22.77 -17.17 -8.00
C PRO A 149 -23.60 -16.93 -6.73
N PRO A 150 -24.89 -17.34 -6.66
CA PRO A 150 -25.75 -17.09 -5.51
C PRO A 150 -25.20 -17.58 -4.15
N GLY A 151 -24.34 -18.60 -4.15
CA GLY A 151 -23.70 -19.12 -2.94
C GLY A 151 -22.68 -18.16 -2.32
N ASP A 152 -22.07 -17.30 -3.14
CA ASP A 152 -21.00 -16.38 -2.74
C ASP A 152 -21.56 -14.98 -2.43
N GLN A 153 -22.74 -14.65 -2.99
CA GLN A 153 -23.37 -13.34 -2.86
C GLN A 153 -23.60 -12.91 -1.40
N ARG A 154 -23.99 -13.82 -0.52
CA ARG A 154 -24.25 -13.48 0.90
C ARG A 154 -22.99 -13.04 1.64
N MET A 155 -21.85 -13.64 1.32
CA MET A 155 -20.57 -13.26 1.90
C MET A 155 -20.15 -11.86 1.42
N VAL A 156 -20.26 -11.61 0.10
CA VAL A 156 -20.01 -10.30 -0.51
C VAL A 156 -20.96 -9.24 0.07
N MET A 157 -22.25 -9.55 0.21
CA MET A 157 -23.22 -8.67 0.86
C MET A 157 -22.79 -8.33 2.30
N ALA A 158 -22.30 -9.28 3.09
CA ALA A 158 -21.89 -9.02 4.47
C ALA A 158 -20.75 -8.00 4.54
N HIS A 159 -19.76 -8.10 3.65
CA HIS A 159 -18.67 -7.14 3.52
C HIS A 159 -19.19 -5.76 3.10
N GLU A 160 -19.89 -5.66 1.96
CA GLU A 160 -20.31 -4.38 1.40
C GLU A 160 -21.38 -3.66 2.21
N LEU A 161 -22.33 -4.40 2.80
CA LEU A 161 -23.36 -3.81 3.64
C LEU A 161 -22.79 -3.32 4.98
N THR A 162 -21.64 -3.83 5.41
CA THR A 162 -20.90 -3.24 6.53
C THR A 162 -20.40 -1.84 6.17
N HIS A 163 -19.80 -1.65 5.00
CA HIS A 163 -19.43 -0.30 4.53
C HIS A 163 -20.63 0.64 4.42
N ALA A 164 -21.78 0.13 3.96
CA ALA A 164 -23.01 0.93 3.89
C ALA A 164 -23.47 1.43 5.27
N LEU A 165 -23.33 0.59 6.31
CA LEU A 165 -23.61 0.98 7.69
C LEU A 165 -22.56 1.96 8.21
N GLU A 166 -21.27 1.72 7.95
CA GLU A 166 -20.20 2.62 8.36
C GLU A 166 -20.33 4.01 7.74
N ASP A 167 -20.69 4.12 6.46
CA ASP A 167 -20.88 5.41 5.79
C ASP A 167 -21.97 6.25 6.43
N GLN A 168 -23.09 5.64 6.81
CA GLN A 168 -24.20 6.36 7.44
C GLN A 168 -23.84 6.92 8.82
N HIS A 169 -22.88 6.33 9.53
CA HIS A 169 -22.45 6.79 10.86
C HIS A 169 -21.19 7.66 10.83
N PHE A 170 -20.26 7.40 9.91
CA PHE A 170 -18.92 7.98 9.94
C PHE A 170 -18.55 8.76 8.67
N HIS A 171 -19.39 8.75 7.64
CA HIS A 171 -19.13 9.39 6.35
C HIS A 171 -17.78 8.98 5.76
N ILE A 172 -17.63 7.67 5.49
CA ILE A 172 -16.35 6.99 5.27
C ILE A 172 -15.52 7.60 4.15
N GLU A 173 -16.15 8.17 3.11
CA GLU A 173 -15.40 8.86 2.04
C GLU A 173 -14.69 10.12 2.58
N ALA A 174 -15.42 10.98 3.30
CA ALA A 174 -14.83 12.18 3.89
C ALA A 174 -13.82 11.82 4.98
N TRP A 175 -14.10 10.75 5.73
CA TRP A 175 -13.23 10.23 6.76
C TRP A 175 -11.90 9.69 6.20
N SER A 176 -11.91 8.89 5.14
CA SER A 176 -10.66 8.42 4.50
C SER A 176 -9.88 9.61 3.92
N ARG A 177 -10.53 10.46 3.11
CA ARG A 177 -9.90 11.64 2.47
C ARG A 177 -9.30 12.64 3.46
N ALA A 178 -9.76 12.68 4.71
CA ALA A 178 -9.20 13.56 5.73
C ALA A 178 -7.75 13.19 6.16
N ALA A 179 -7.19 12.06 5.70
CA ALA A 179 -5.77 11.76 5.82
C ALA A 179 -4.90 12.53 4.81
N ARG A 180 -5.48 13.05 3.73
CA ARG A 180 -4.72 13.70 2.66
C ARG A 180 -3.99 14.95 3.13
N PRO A 181 -2.80 15.22 2.59
CA PRO A 181 -2.13 14.51 1.49
C PRO A 181 -1.18 13.39 1.97
N ASN A 182 -1.37 12.78 3.14
CA ASN A 182 -0.49 11.71 3.62
C ASN A 182 -1.03 10.32 3.20
N GLU A 183 -0.35 9.68 2.25
CA GLU A 183 -0.79 8.40 1.69
C GLU A 183 -0.60 7.21 2.61
N ASP A 184 0.44 7.21 3.45
CA ASP A 184 0.60 6.17 4.47
C ASP A 184 -0.55 6.21 5.47
N ALA A 185 -1.01 7.42 5.83
CA ALA A 185 -2.19 7.59 6.68
C ALA A 185 -3.51 7.27 5.95
N GLU A 186 -3.61 7.55 4.65
CA GLU A 186 -4.77 7.19 3.82
C GLU A 186 -4.89 5.66 3.73
N LEU A 187 -3.80 4.96 3.39
CA LEU A 187 -3.77 3.49 3.36
C LEU A 187 -4.05 2.87 4.73
N ALA A 188 -3.62 3.52 5.82
CA ALA A 188 -3.95 3.06 7.17
C ALA A 188 -5.46 3.18 7.46
N ARG A 189 -6.13 4.23 6.97
CA ARG A 189 -7.57 4.41 7.11
C ARG A 189 -8.34 3.42 6.24
N ASP A 190 -7.90 3.22 5.01
CA ASP A 190 -8.49 2.22 4.12
C ASP A 190 -8.38 0.80 4.72
N ALA A 191 -7.26 0.48 5.38
CA ALA A 191 -7.12 -0.77 6.13
C ALA A 191 -8.08 -0.88 7.33
N VAL A 192 -8.49 0.23 7.96
CA VAL A 192 -9.55 0.17 8.98
C VAL A 192 -10.87 -0.20 8.35
N LEU A 193 -11.26 0.45 7.25
CA LEU A 193 -12.53 0.20 6.55
C LEU A 193 -12.61 -1.24 6.04
N GLU A 194 -11.63 -1.69 5.28
CA GLU A 194 -11.62 -3.06 4.75
C GLU A 194 -11.47 -4.07 5.89
N GLY A 195 -10.66 -3.76 6.90
CA GLY A 195 -10.47 -4.61 8.05
C GLY A 195 -11.72 -4.82 8.89
N SER A 196 -12.52 -3.78 9.08
CA SER A 196 -13.79 -3.85 9.82
C SER A 196 -14.85 -4.61 9.01
N ALA A 197 -14.98 -4.37 7.71
CA ALA A 197 -15.87 -5.14 6.85
C ALA A 197 -15.50 -6.63 6.81
N MET A 198 -14.21 -6.96 6.69
CA MET A 198 -13.73 -8.34 6.79
C MET A 198 -14.01 -8.96 8.16
N ALA A 199 -13.87 -8.20 9.25
CA ALA A 199 -14.18 -8.70 10.59
C ALA A 199 -15.68 -8.99 10.77
N ALA A 200 -16.55 -8.14 10.23
CA ALA A 200 -18.00 -8.33 10.23
C ALA A 200 -18.38 -9.56 9.39
N MET A 201 -17.76 -9.72 8.22
CA MET A 201 -17.93 -10.88 7.36
C MET A 201 -17.52 -12.18 8.06
N VAL A 202 -16.41 -12.20 8.81
CA VAL A 202 -16.01 -13.39 9.59
C VAL A 202 -17.04 -13.71 10.68
N ASP A 203 -17.51 -12.70 11.42
CA ASP A 203 -18.57 -12.89 12.42
C ASP A 203 -19.88 -13.40 11.78
N TYR A 204 -20.22 -12.89 10.60
CA TYR A 204 -21.38 -13.33 9.82
C TYR A 204 -21.30 -14.82 9.49
N LEU A 205 -20.17 -15.26 8.94
CA LEU A 205 -19.93 -16.67 8.60
C LEU A 205 -19.97 -17.58 9.84
N MET A 206 -19.76 -17.02 11.04
CA MET A 206 -19.77 -17.75 12.30
C MET A 206 -21.11 -17.68 13.06
N LEU A 207 -22.11 -16.93 12.60
CA LEU A 207 -23.40 -16.73 13.30
C LEU A 207 -24.03 -18.05 13.78
N GLY A 208 -24.09 -19.06 12.91
CA GLY A 208 -24.67 -20.37 13.21
C GLY A 208 -23.91 -21.20 14.26
N THR A 209 -22.70 -20.78 14.64
CA THR A 209 -21.85 -21.48 15.62
C THR A 209 -22.00 -20.94 17.04
N GLY A 210 -22.63 -19.78 17.22
CA GLY A 210 -22.69 -19.07 18.50
C GLY A 210 -21.34 -18.51 18.97
N ARG A 211 -20.35 -18.43 18.08
CA ARG A 211 -19.03 -17.84 18.30
C ARG A 211 -18.81 -16.65 17.37
N SER A 212 -17.82 -15.83 17.70
CA SER A 212 -17.37 -14.68 16.91
C SER A 212 -15.83 -14.64 16.83
N LEU A 213 -15.29 -13.75 16.00
CA LEU A 213 -13.86 -13.48 15.82
C LEU A 213 -13.16 -13.20 17.14
N LYS A 214 -13.79 -12.48 18.07
CA LYS A 214 -13.22 -12.22 19.42
C LYS A 214 -13.06 -13.48 20.28
N ASP A 215 -13.77 -14.56 19.96
CA ASP A 215 -13.73 -15.85 20.66
C ASP A 215 -12.71 -16.82 20.03
N LEU A 216 -11.99 -16.39 19.00
CA LEU A 216 -10.91 -17.15 18.37
C LEU A 216 -9.59 -16.86 19.10
N PRO A 217 -8.93 -17.87 19.70
CA PRO A 217 -7.68 -17.66 20.44
C PRO A 217 -6.52 -17.26 19.50
N GLU A 218 -6.49 -17.86 18.31
CA GLU A 218 -5.59 -17.52 17.21
C GLU A 218 -6.44 -17.47 15.94
N PHE A 219 -6.47 -16.31 15.28
CA PHE A 219 -7.08 -16.14 13.97
C PHE A 219 -5.96 -16.01 12.94
N ASP A 220 -5.89 -16.94 12.01
CA ASP A 220 -4.96 -16.89 10.89
C ASP A 220 -5.74 -16.49 9.61
N PRO A 221 -5.55 -15.26 9.09
CA PRO A 221 -6.22 -14.81 7.87
C PRO A 221 -5.70 -15.48 6.59
N SER A 222 -4.68 -16.35 6.67
CA SER A 222 -4.11 -17.04 5.51
C SER A 222 -5.14 -17.85 4.72
N MET A 223 -6.19 -18.34 5.38
CA MET A 223 -7.29 -19.05 4.71
C MET A 223 -8.07 -18.14 3.74
N LEU A 224 -8.18 -16.84 4.03
CA LEU A 224 -8.86 -15.85 3.18
C LEU A 224 -7.94 -15.35 2.07
N LEU A 225 -6.62 -15.38 2.27
CA LEU A 225 -5.64 -14.92 1.29
C LEU A 225 -5.73 -15.69 -0.04
N GLY A 226 -5.95 -17.00 0.01
CA GLY A 226 -6.06 -17.82 -1.20
C GLY A 226 -7.24 -17.43 -2.11
N GLU A 227 -8.32 -16.92 -1.53
CA GLU A 227 -9.50 -16.44 -2.27
C GLU A 227 -9.24 -15.05 -2.85
N LEU A 228 -8.65 -14.13 -2.07
CA LEU A 228 -8.25 -12.80 -2.54
C LEU A 228 -7.29 -12.85 -3.74
N GLU A 229 -6.36 -13.81 -3.73
CA GLU A 229 -5.35 -13.99 -4.77
C GLU A 229 -5.82 -14.82 -5.98
N SER A 230 -7.09 -15.21 -6.02
CA SER A 230 -7.53 -16.27 -6.93
C SER A 230 -7.62 -15.85 -8.41
N THR A 231 -7.72 -14.55 -8.71
CA THR A 231 -7.96 -14.05 -10.07
C THR A 231 -6.71 -14.06 -10.96
N PRO A 232 -6.82 -14.47 -12.24
CA PRO A 232 -5.71 -14.45 -13.20
C PRO A 232 -4.96 -13.12 -13.31
N THR A 233 -5.66 -11.99 -13.36
CA THR A 233 -4.99 -10.68 -13.52
C THR A 233 -4.17 -10.33 -12.29
N LEU A 234 -4.68 -10.57 -11.07
CA LEU A 234 -3.93 -10.32 -9.84
C LEU A 234 -2.71 -11.24 -9.71
N LYS A 235 -2.82 -12.51 -10.14
CA LYS A 235 -1.68 -13.44 -10.18
C LYS A 235 -0.55 -12.97 -11.09
N SER A 236 -0.87 -12.19 -12.12
CA SER A 236 0.12 -11.59 -13.03
C SER A 236 0.65 -10.23 -12.58
N ALA A 237 0.11 -9.66 -11.49
CA ALA A 237 0.49 -8.34 -11.01
C ALA A 237 1.97 -8.31 -10.60
N PRO A 238 2.67 -7.18 -10.82
CA PRO A 238 3.89 -6.88 -10.09
C PRO A 238 3.68 -7.08 -8.58
N PRO A 239 4.63 -7.71 -7.85
CA PRO A 239 4.44 -8.06 -6.44
C PRO A 239 3.96 -6.91 -5.55
N PHE A 240 4.48 -5.70 -5.78
CA PHE A 240 4.05 -4.50 -5.06
C PHE A 240 2.56 -4.19 -5.23
N LEU A 241 2.02 -4.25 -6.45
CA LEU A 241 0.60 -3.96 -6.69
C LEU A 241 -0.28 -5.02 -6.03
N LYS A 242 0.15 -6.28 -6.06
CA LYS A 242 -0.55 -7.37 -5.38
C LYS A 242 -0.62 -7.12 -3.87
N ASP A 243 0.52 -6.85 -3.26
CA ASP A 243 0.61 -6.65 -1.81
C ASP A 243 -0.16 -5.39 -1.37
N ALA A 244 -0.12 -4.31 -2.17
CA ALA A 244 -0.86 -3.07 -1.90
C ALA A 244 -2.39 -3.27 -1.96
N LEU A 245 -2.90 -4.06 -2.91
CA LEU A 245 -4.32 -4.38 -3.01
C LEU A 245 -4.81 -5.28 -1.85
N ILE A 246 -3.95 -6.16 -1.33
CA ILE A 246 -4.31 -7.13 -0.28
C ILE A 246 -4.14 -6.55 1.13
N PHE A 247 -3.18 -5.63 1.32
CA PHE A 247 -2.82 -5.09 2.61
C PHE A 247 -4.02 -4.60 3.46
N PRO A 248 -4.96 -3.79 2.91
CA PRO A 248 -6.09 -3.28 3.68
C PRO A 248 -6.98 -4.39 4.24
N TYR A 249 -7.20 -5.46 3.48
CA TYR A 249 -8.06 -6.57 3.89
C TYR A 249 -7.40 -7.39 4.99
N ILE A 250 -6.17 -7.87 4.75
CA ILE A 250 -5.53 -8.83 5.65
C ILE A 250 -4.92 -8.14 6.88
N SER A 251 -4.17 -7.05 6.67
CA SER A 251 -3.57 -6.31 7.80
C SER A 251 -4.65 -5.54 8.56
N GLY A 252 -5.65 -5.01 7.84
CA GLY A 252 -6.83 -4.42 8.46
C GLY A 252 -7.62 -5.40 9.31
N LEU A 253 -7.88 -6.61 8.81
CA LEU A 253 -8.58 -7.64 9.58
C LEU A 253 -7.81 -8.02 10.85
N ASN A 254 -6.48 -8.17 10.76
CA ASN A 254 -5.64 -8.39 11.93
C ASN A 254 -5.72 -7.23 12.94
N PHE A 255 -5.73 -5.99 12.44
CA PHE A 255 -5.92 -4.81 13.27
C PHE A 255 -7.30 -4.80 13.95
N SER A 256 -8.39 -4.97 13.18
CA SER A 256 -9.77 -5.03 13.69
C SER A 256 -9.95 -6.16 14.71
N ALA A 257 -9.45 -7.36 14.43
CA ALA A 257 -9.45 -8.48 15.38
C ALA A 257 -8.73 -8.11 16.69
N ALA A 258 -7.58 -7.44 16.61
CA ALA A 258 -6.84 -7.00 17.79
C ALA A 258 -7.57 -5.91 18.58
N ILE A 259 -8.33 -5.02 17.93
CA ILE A 259 -9.16 -3.99 18.56
C ILE A 259 -10.39 -4.60 19.23
N LEU A 260 -11.09 -5.49 18.54
CA LEU A 260 -12.30 -6.18 19.03
C LEU A 260 -11.99 -7.14 20.19
N LYS A 261 -10.73 -7.59 20.33
CA LYS A 261 -10.30 -8.50 21.40
C LYS A 261 -10.72 -7.98 22.78
N ASN A 262 -11.49 -8.79 23.51
CA ASN A 262 -12.08 -8.55 24.84
C ASN A 262 -13.30 -7.60 24.90
N SER A 263 -13.45 -6.64 23.99
CA SER A 263 -14.51 -5.61 24.07
C SER A 263 -15.62 -5.74 23.02
N GLY A 264 -15.38 -6.49 21.94
CA GLY A 264 -16.31 -6.64 20.83
C GLY A 264 -16.56 -5.33 20.05
N TRP A 265 -17.58 -5.35 19.19
CA TRP A 265 -17.90 -4.29 18.23
C TRP A 265 -18.03 -2.85 18.77
N PRO A 266 -18.61 -2.60 19.97
CA PRO A 266 -18.79 -1.22 20.44
C PRO A 266 -17.49 -0.41 20.58
N VAL A 267 -16.33 -1.05 20.67
CA VAL A 267 -15.04 -0.35 20.77
C VAL A 267 -14.53 0.16 19.41
N LEU A 268 -15.00 -0.41 18.30
CA LEU A 268 -14.49 -0.13 16.97
C LEU A 268 -14.89 1.27 16.48
N SER A 269 -16.04 1.80 16.91
CA SER A 269 -16.45 3.18 16.63
C SER A 269 -15.42 4.22 17.11
N GLY A 270 -14.70 3.94 18.21
CA GLY A 270 -13.62 4.79 18.70
C GLY A 270 -12.43 4.90 17.72
N VAL A 271 -12.26 3.92 16.82
CA VAL A 271 -11.24 4.00 15.75
C VAL A 271 -11.61 5.03 14.71
N PHE A 272 -12.89 5.20 14.40
CA PHE A 272 -13.36 6.25 13.49
C PHE A 272 -13.22 7.64 14.11
N GLU A 273 -13.37 7.79 15.43
CA GLU A 273 -13.11 9.05 16.13
C GLU A 273 -11.61 9.38 16.23
N LYS A 274 -10.76 8.35 16.40
CA LYS A 274 -9.30 8.49 16.49
C LYS A 274 -8.63 7.53 15.50
N PRO A 275 -8.55 7.90 14.21
CA PRO A 275 -8.00 7.03 13.18
C PRO A 275 -6.51 6.72 13.42
N PRO A 276 -6.02 5.56 12.97
CA PRO A 276 -4.58 5.33 12.88
C PRO A 276 -3.95 6.34 11.91
N VAL A 277 -2.72 6.75 12.20
CA VAL A 277 -2.00 7.80 11.47
C VAL A 277 -0.93 7.27 10.51
N SER A 278 -0.75 5.94 10.45
CA SER A 278 0.28 5.29 9.65
C SER A 278 0.02 3.79 9.49
N THR A 279 0.51 3.17 8.41
CA THR A 279 0.43 1.71 8.23
C THR A 279 1.16 0.93 9.33
N GLN A 280 2.17 1.54 9.98
CA GLN A 280 2.82 0.97 11.17
C GLN A 280 1.82 0.68 12.31
N GLN A 281 0.83 1.54 12.51
CA GLN A 281 -0.19 1.33 13.55
C GLN A 281 -1.17 0.20 13.19
N ILE A 282 -1.38 -0.05 11.90
CA ILE A 282 -2.14 -1.20 11.40
C ILE A 282 -1.35 -2.49 11.61
N LEU A 283 -0.08 -2.49 11.20
CA LEU A 283 0.84 -3.62 11.34
C LEU A 283 1.12 -3.97 12.81
N HIS A 284 1.12 -2.97 13.69
CA HIS A 284 1.39 -3.11 15.12
C HIS A 284 0.27 -2.47 15.96
N PRO A 285 -0.88 -3.14 16.18
CA PRO A 285 -2.01 -2.58 16.92
C PRO A 285 -1.67 -2.11 18.35
N GLY A 286 -0.61 -2.64 18.95
CA GLY A 286 -0.08 -2.16 20.23
C GLY A 286 0.39 -0.69 20.20
N LEU A 287 0.98 -0.25 19.08
CA LEU A 287 1.40 1.13 18.90
C LEU A 287 0.20 2.08 18.86
N TYR A 288 -0.84 1.72 18.11
CA TYR A 288 -2.12 2.44 18.09
C TYR A 288 -2.71 2.58 19.50
N LYS A 289 -2.82 1.47 20.23
CA LYS A 289 -3.36 1.45 21.61
C LYS A 289 -2.55 2.30 22.59
N SER A 290 -1.23 2.33 22.44
CA SER A 290 -0.35 3.17 23.26
C SER A 290 -0.38 4.66 22.87
N GLY A 291 -0.92 4.99 21.69
CA GLY A 291 -0.89 6.34 21.14
C GLY A 291 0.48 6.77 20.58
N ARG A 292 1.42 5.83 20.37
CA ARG A 292 2.70 6.13 19.72
C ARG A 292 2.47 6.47 18.25
N THR A 293 3.03 7.59 17.80
CA THR A 293 2.97 8.06 16.41
C THR A 293 4.37 8.24 15.86
N PRO A 294 4.58 8.14 14.53
CA PRO A 294 5.86 8.41 13.91
C PRO A 294 6.31 9.87 14.09
N SER A 295 7.62 10.07 14.05
CA SER A 295 8.29 11.35 13.92
C SER A 295 7.93 12.04 12.60
N THR A 296 7.82 13.38 12.64
CA THR A 296 7.61 14.18 11.43
C THR A 296 8.91 14.40 10.69
N VAL A 297 8.97 13.98 9.42
CA VAL A 297 10.14 14.13 8.56
C VAL A 297 9.87 15.13 7.44
N SER A 298 10.81 16.03 7.20
CA SER A 298 10.77 17.00 6.09
C SER A 298 12.00 16.88 5.20
N LEU A 299 11.85 17.19 3.92
CA LEU A 299 12.96 17.41 3.00
C LEU A 299 13.38 18.89 3.01
N PRO A 300 14.68 19.21 2.96
CA PRO A 300 15.13 20.59 2.81
C PRO A 300 14.70 21.12 1.44
N SER A 301 14.53 22.44 1.31
CA SER A 301 14.34 23.01 -0.03
C SER A 301 15.66 23.04 -0.79
N PHE A 302 15.75 22.26 -1.86
CA PHE A 302 16.93 22.18 -2.73
C PHE A 302 16.58 22.34 -4.21
N GLU A 303 15.32 22.61 -4.54
CA GLU A 303 14.80 22.69 -5.91
C GLU A 303 15.45 23.81 -6.73
N LYS A 304 15.85 24.91 -6.06
CA LYS A 304 16.59 26.00 -6.71
C LYS A 304 17.91 25.52 -7.34
N MET A 305 18.48 24.43 -6.84
CA MET A 305 19.73 23.85 -7.33
C MET A 305 19.54 22.84 -8.47
N LEU A 306 18.32 22.31 -8.65
CA LEU A 306 17.98 21.44 -9.77
C LEU A 306 17.97 22.19 -11.10
N GLY A 307 17.64 23.48 -11.06
CA GLY A 307 17.44 24.30 -12.26
C GLY A 307 16.02 24.16 -12.82
N LYS A 308 15.75 24.87 -13.93
CA LYS A 308 14.40 24.96 -14.51
C LYS A 308 13.99 23.71 -15.30
N ASP A 309 14.93 22.81 -15.55
CA ASP A 309 14.73 21.65 -16.42
C ASP A 309 14.19 20.43 -15.66
N TRP A 310 14.07 20.52 -14.33
CA TRP A 310 13.46 19.51 -13.48
C TRP A 310 12.07 19.94 -13.03
N ALA A 311 11.15 19.00 -12.97
CA ALA A 311 9.84 19.15 -12.38
C ALA A 311 9.71 18.18 -11.20
N LYS A 312 9.17 18.64 -10.07
CA LYS A 312 8.75 17.75 -8.99
C LYS A 312 7.48 17.03 -9.44
N LEU A 313 7.50 15.71 -9.43
CA LEU A 313 6.34 14.87 -9.72
C LEU A 313 5.52 14.63 -8.45
N ASP A 314 6.22 14.27 -7.37
CA ASP A 314 5.59 13.76 -6.15
C ASP A 314 6.45 14.10 -4.92
N GLU A 315 5.81 14.21 -3.76
CA GLU A 315 6.42 14.27 -2.44
C GLU A 315 5.47 13.77 -1.34
N ASN A 316 5.70 12.55 -0.85
CA ASN A 316 4.84 11.91 0.15
C ASN A 316 5.62 11.09 1.20
N ILE A 317 4.91 10.24 1.93
CA ILE A 317 5.37 9.32 2.97
C ILE A 317 5.08 7.89 2.50
N LEU A 318 6.07 7.01 2.56
CA LEU A 318 5.89 5.58 2.23
C LEU A 318 5.29 4.78 3.39
N GLY A 319 5.67 5.10 4.63
CA GLY A 319 5.29 4.30 5.79
C GLY A 319 6.08 3.00 5.93
N GLU A 320 5.84 2.29 7.03
CA GLU A 320 6.43 0.97 7.26
C GLU A 320 6.07 -0.01 6.14
N PHE A 321 4.81 -0.04 5.70
CA PHE A 321 4.39 -0.91 4.61
C PHE A 321 5.12 -0.57 3.30
N GLY A 322 5.16 0.70 2.89
CA GLY A 322 5.86 1.10 1.67
C GLY A 322 7.34 0.77 1.69
N TRP A 323 8.03 0.97 2.83
CA TRP A 323 9.44 0.59 2.97
C TRP A 323 9.66 -0.93 2.92
N LYS A 324 8.77 -1.75 3.50
CA LYS A 324 8.82 -3.21 3.32
C LYS A 324 8.79 -3.56 1.84
N GLU A 325 7.88 -2.96 1.07
CA GLU A 325 7.73 -3.26 -0.36
C GLU A 325 8.91 -2.78 -1.20
N VAL A 326 9.54 -1.66 -0.85
CA VAL A 326 10.80 -1.21 -1.50
C VAL A 326 11.95 -2.19 -1.25
N LEU A 327 12.02 -2.78 -0.06
CA LEU A 327 13.12 -3.66 0.34
C LEU A 327 12.96 -5.09 -0.18
N LYS A 328 11.74 -5.60 -0.19
CA LYS A 328 11.39 -7.01 -0.47
C LYS A 328 11.96 -7.57 -1.77
N PRO A 329 11.87 -6.88 -2.94
CA PRO A 329 12.41 -7.38 -4.20
C PRO A 329 13.93 -7.62 -4.18
N PHE A 330 14.64 -6.94 -3.28
CA PHE A 330 16.10 -6.98 -3.23
C PHE A 330 16.64 -7.77 -2.05
N LEU A 331 15.91 -7.84 -0.93
CA LEU A 331 16.41 -8.39 0.32
C LEU A 331 15.72 -9.66 0.79
N ASP A 332 14.62 -10.11 0.18
CA ASP A 332 13.65 -11.09 0.70
C ASP A 332 12.65 -10.52 1.73
N ASP A 333 11.53 -11.23 1.94
CA ASP A 333 10.39 -10.74 2.74
C ASP A 333 10.71 -10.64 4.23
N ASP A 334 11.43 -11.62 4.80
CA ASP A 334 11.78 -11.65 6.21
C ASP A 334 12.72 -10.49 6.57
N ARG A 335 13.75 -10.28 5.75
CA ARG A 335 14.69 -9.17 5.95
C ARG A 335 14.02 -7.83 5.73
N ALA A 336 13.18 -7.70 4.70
CA ALA A 336 12.43 -6.49 4.43
C ALA A 336 11.49 -6.12 5.59
N LYS A 337 10.71 -7.09 6.09
CA LYS A 337 9.81 -6.90 7.23
C LYS A 337 10.56 -6.50 8.49
N ALA A 338 11.65 -7.21 8.82
CA ALA A 338 12.43 -6.91 10.02
C ALA A 338 13.07 -5.51 9.97
N LEU A 339 13.48 -5.05 8.80
CA LEU A 339 14.10 -3.74 8.63
C LEU A 339 13.06 -2.61 8.60
N ALA A 340 11.94 -2.81 7.91
CA ALA A 340 10.87 -1.83 7.84
C ALA A 340 10.18 -1.60 9.19
N ALA A 341 10.10 -2.61 10.06
CA ALA A 341 9.52 -2.48 11.41
C ALA A 341 10.22 -1.46 12.31
N ALA A 342 11.45 -1.07 11.99
CA ALA A 342 12.19 -0.02 12.70
C ALA A 342 11.84 1.41 12.23
N TRP A 343 10.98 1.55 11.22
CA TRP A 343 10.52 2.84 10.70
C TRP A 343 9.92 3.69 11.83
N ASP A 344 10.33 4.95 11.92
CA ASP A 344 9.76 5.94 12.83
C ASP A 344 9.31 7.20 12.06
N GLY A 345 9.41 7.23 10.74
CA GLY A 345 8.95 8.34 9.91
C GLY A 345 9.75 8.45 8.62
N ASP A 346 9.14 8.95 7.54
CA ASP A 346 9.88 9.20 6.30
C ASP A 346 9.30 10.37 5.49
N ARG A 347 10.07 10.79 4.49
CA ARG A 347 9.62 11.68 3.43
C ARG A 347 10.39 11.32 2.16
N TYR A 348 9.70 11.22 1.05
CA TYR A 348 10.33 11.10 -0.27
C TYR A 348 9.91 12.22 -1.20
N ALA A 349 10.69 12.43 -2.26
CA ALA A 349 10.31 13.25 -3.40
C ALA A 349 10.86 12.65 -4.70
N THR A 350 10.03 12.66 -5.74
CA THR A 350 10.41 12.24 -7.09
C THR A 350 10.43 13.44 -8.00
N TYR A 351 11.49 13.57 -8.79
CA TYR A 351 11.65 14.61 -9.79
C TYR A 351 11.91 13.99 -11.16
N GLU A 352 11.47 14.68 -12.20
CA GLU A 352 11.71 14.29 -13.58
C GLU A 352 12.35 15.43 -14.38
N GLN A 353 13.37 15.09 -15.16
CA GLN A 353 13.99 15.99 -16.11
C GLN A 353 13.12 16.08 -17.38
N LYS A 354 12.77 17.30 -17.79
CA LYS A 354 11.70 17.57 -18.77
C LYS A 354 11.91 16.94 -20.15
N GLU A 355 13.15 16.91 -20.63
CA GLU A 355 13.48 16.48 -22.01
C GLU A 355 13.82 14.98 -22.08
N THR A 356 14.73 14.54 -21.22
CA THR A 356 15.28 13.18 -21.17
C THR A 356 14.40 12.20 -20.41
N LYS A 357 13.43 12.71 -19.63
CA LYS A 357 12.58 11.90 -18.75
C LYS A 357 13.34 11.14 -17.66
N LYS A 358 14.59 11.50 -17.40
CA LYS A 358 15.37 10.93 -16.28
C LYS A 358 14.72 11.25 -14.95
N LEU A 359 14.67 10.25 -14.08
CA LEU A 359 14.11 10.37 -12.73
C LEU A 359 15.22 10.64 -11.72
N MET A 360 14.88 11.40 -10.70
CA MET A 360 15.67 11.56 -9.50
C MET A 360 14.78 11.28 -8.30
N LEU A 361 15.23 10.40 -7.42
CA LEU A 361 14.51 10.00 -6.22
C LEU A 361 15.29 10.47 -4.99
N VAL A 362 14.59 11.14 -4.08
CA VAL A 362 15.10 11.58 -2.80
C VAL A 362 14.31 10.91 -1.71
N THR A 363 14.97 10.30 -0.74
CA THR A 363 14.34 9.78 0.47
C THR A 363 15.07 10.27 1.70
N ARG A 364 14.31 10.52 2.77
CA ARG A 364 14.79 10.69 4.13
C ARG A 364 13.98 9.78 5.02
N LEU A 365 14.66 8.89 5.73
CA LEU A 365 14.08 7.88 6.60
C LEU A 365 14.58 8.11 8.03
N HIS A 366 13.66 8.15 8.98
CA HIS A 366 13.90 8.11 10.42
C HIS A 366 13.63 6.69 10.92
N LEU A 367 14.57 6.16 11.70
CA LEU A 367 14.47 4.87 12.36
C LEU A 367 14.33 5.11 13.86
N ASP A 368 13.79 4.15 14.60
CA ASP A 368 13.58 4.29 16.05
C ASP A 368 14.89 4.37 16.87
N SER A 369 16.06 4.13 16.25
CA SER A 369 17.37 4.09 16.91
C SER A 369 18.54 4.14 15.91
N GLU A 370 19.69 4.62 16.37
CA GLU A 370 20.96 4.60 15.61
C GLU A 370 21.38 3.18 15.22
N MET A 371 21.18 2.19 16.10
CA MET A 371 21.45 0.77 15.79
C MET A 371 20.62 0.29 14.60
N HIS A 372 19.36 0.71 14.48
CA HIS A 372 18.52 0.35 13.34
C HIS A 372 18.91 1.11 12.08
N ALA A 373 19.37 2.37 12.20
CA ALA A 373 19.96 3.10 11.07
C ALA A 373 21.22 2.40 10.53
N ASP A 374 22.10 1.86 11.38
CA ASP A 374 23.27 1.08 10.97
C ASP A 374 22.89 -0.22 10.24
N ARG A 375 21.89 -0.94 10.77
CA ARG A 375 21.36 -2.14 10.11
C ARG A 375 20.71 -1.80 8.78
N PHE A 376 19.97 -0.69 8.71
CA PHE A 376 19.37 -0.19 7.48
C PHE A 376 20.45 0.16 6.47
N PHE A 377 21.49 0.91 6.86
CA PHE A 377 22.60 1.26 5.98
C PHE A 377 23.23 0.02 5.34
N GLY A 378 23.56 -0.99 6.15
CA GLY A 378 24.18 -2.22 5.68
C GLY A 378 23.32 -2.93 4.63
N GLN A 379 22.03 -3.13 4.92
CA GLN A 379 21.14 -3.90 4.06
C GLN A 379 20.61 -3.08 2.86
N TYR A 380 20.30 -1.81 3.04
CA TYR A 380 19.82 -0.95 1.97
C TYR A 380 20.91 -0.66 0.94
N SER A 381 22.19 -0.61 1.36
CA SER A 381 23.30 -0.55 0.39
C SER A 381 23.35 -1.78 -0.51
N GLU A 382 23.08 -2.99 0.01
CA GLU A 382 22.95 -4.22 -0.79
C GLU A 382 21.74 -4.12 -1.73
N ALA A 383 20.61 -3.60 -1.24
CA ALA A 383 19.41 -3.40 -2.06
C ALA A 383 19.67 -2.47 -3.24
N LEU A 384 20.36 -1.34 -3.01
CA LEU A 384 20.75 -0.39 -4.07
C LEU A 384 21.67 -1.03 -5.12
N GLU A 385 22.62 -1.87 -4.71
CA GLU A 385 23.47 -2.60 -5.67
C GLU A 385 22.71 -3.61 -6.52
N LYS A 386 21.68 -4.26 -5.95
CA LYS A 386 20.81 -5.20 -6.68
C LYS A 386 19.86 -4.48 -7.63
N LYS A 387 19.32 -3.33 -7.21
CA LYS A 387 18.47 -2.46 -8.03
C LYS A 387 19.22 -1.93 -9.25
N HIS A 388 20.50 -1.55 -9.08
CA HIS A 388 21.35 -1.01 -10.15
C HIS A 388 22.40 -2.02 -10.61
N SER A 389 22.00 -2.86 -11.57
CA SER A 389 22.90 -3.87 -12.17
C SER A 389 24.09 -3.25 -12.90
N GLU A 390 23.87 -2.13 -13.60
CA GLU A 390 24.92 -1.33 -14.24
C GLU A 390 25.43 -0.25 -13.28
N ARG A 391 26.61 -0.48 -12.70
CA ARG A 391 27.23 0.45 -11.76
C ARG A 391 28.74 0.55 -11.91
N SER A 392 29.29 1.72 -11.58
CA SER A 392 30.73 1.98 -11.55
C SER A 392 31.11 2.90 -10.39
N ASN A 393 32.41 3.10 -10.13
CA ASN A 393 32.91 4.01 -9.09
C ASN A 393 32.32 3.78 -7.68
N LEU A 394 32.09 2.52 -7.33
CA LEU A 394 31.55 2.15 -6.03
C LEU A 394 32.50 2.56 -4.90
N MET A 395 31.95 3.28 -3.92
CA MET A 395 32.65 3.71 -2.72
C MET A 395 31.81 3.36 -1.49
N ARG A 396 32.41 2.59 -0.59
CA ARG A 396 31.85 2.21 0.70
C ARG A 396 32.73 2.77 1.82
N ARG A 397 32.12 3.49 2.74
CA ARG A 397 32.70 4.04 3.97
C ARG A 397 31.74 3.80 5.13
N PRO A 398 32.18 3.94 6.39
CA PRO A 398 31.25 3.96 7.51
C PRO A 398 30.14 4.98 7.24
N ASN A 399 28.89 4.51 7.29
CA ASN A 399 27.65 5.25 7.11
C ASN A 399 27.46 5.95 5.77
N PHE A 400 28.40 5.87 4.83
CA PHE A 400 28.31 6.48 3.50
C PHE A 400 28.58 5.47 2.39
N PHE A 401 27.69 5.44 1.40
CA PHE A 401 27.74 4.54 0.26
C PHE A 401 27.37 5.29 -1.02
N GLN A 402 28.15 5.10 -2.09
CA GLN A 402 27.83 5.65 -3.40
C GLN A 402 28.31 4.77 -4.56
N PHE A 403 27.70 4.95 -5.73
CA PHE A 403 28.18 4.47 -7.01
C PHE A 403 27.52 5.29 -8.15
N ASP A 404 28.08 5.20 -9.35
CA ASP A 404 27.51 5.83 -10.55
C ASP A 404 26.66 4.83 -11.35
N THR A 405 25.55 5.30 -11.91
CA THR A 405 24.64 4.59 -12.81
C THR A 405 24.53 5.33 -14.16
N PRO A 406 23.95 4.73 -15.21
CA PRO A 406 23.67 5.44 -16.47
C PRO A 406 22.79 6.69 -16.32
N ASP A 407 21.96 6.74 -15.28
CA ASP A 407 21.01 7.81 -15.02
C ASP A 407 21.50 8.87 -14.01
N GLY A 408 22.63 8.63 -13.34
CA GLY A 408 23.24 9.51 -12.35
C GLY A 408 23.87 8.75 -11.19
N GLY A 409 24.36 9.46 -10.19
CA GLY A 409 24.85 8.84 -8.95
C GLY A 409 23.72 8.32 -8.07
N ALA A 410 24.00 7.23 -7.36
CA ALA A 410 23.22 6.77 -6.22
C ALA A 410 24.04 7.02 -4.95
N PHE A 411 23.45 7.70 -3.97
CA PHE A 411 24.08 8.08 -2.71
C PHE A 411 23.20 7.63 -1.56
N LEU A 412 23.80 7.00 -0.54
CA LEU A 412 23.18 6.65 0.73
C LEU A 412 24.09 7.15 1.85
N TYR A 413 23.52 7.91 2.78
CA TYR A 413 24.23 8.43 3.94
C TYR A 413 23.36 8.37 5.18
N CYS A 414 23.88 7.80 6.26
CA CYS A 414 23.19 7.77 7.55
C CYS A 414 23.95 8.59 8.60
N PHE A 415 23.21 9.29 9.44
CA PHE A 415 23.72 10.10 10.53
C PHE A 415 22.74 10.07 11.70
N GLY A 416 23.19 9.55 12.85
CA GLY A 416 22.31 9.24 13.97
C GLY A 416 21.30 8.15 13.60
N ASP A 417 20.03 8.40 13.92
CA ASP A 417 18.88 7.54 13.61
C ASP A 417 18.29 7.76 12.20
N SER A 418 18.94 8.57 11.38
CA SER A 418 18.40 9.06 10.12
C SER A 418 19.25 8.60 8.94
N CYS A 419 18.60 8.23 7.83
CA CYS A 419 19.26 7.91 6.56
C CYS A 419 18.67 8.73 5.41
N VAL A 420 19.52 9.17 4.48
CA VAL A 420 19.11 9.86 3.25
C VAL A 420 19.61 9.11 2.03
N THR A 421 18.76 9.02 1.01
CA THR A 421 19.12 8.44 -0.29
C THR A 421 18.82 9.42 -1.40
N LEU A 422 19.76 9.59 -2.32
CA LEU A 422 19.58 10.35 -3.57
C LEU A 422 20.00 9.47 -4.74
N GLU A 423 19.05 9.11 -5.61
CA GLU A 423 19.28 8.35 -6.83
C GLU A 423 19.04 9.23 -8.06
N GLY A 424 19.82 9.04 -9.14
CA GLY A 424 19.72 9.86 -10.36
C GLY A 424 20.27 11.28 -10.19
N ALA A 425 21.07 11.51 -9.16
CA ALA A 425 21.58 12.83 -8.78
C ALA A 425 23.07 13.00 -9.11
N THR A 426 23.57 14.24 -9.07
CA THR A 426 25.01 14.50 -9.09
C THR A 426 25.56 14.57 -7.67
N ARG A 427 26.85 14.27 -7.48
CA ARG A 427 27.52 14.43 -6.18
C ARG A 427 27.37 15.85 -5.61
N ARG A 428 27.48 16.87 -6.46
CA ARG A 428 27.29 18.27 -6.08
C ARG A 428 25.90 18.52 -5.48
N LEU A 429 24.87 17.94 -6.08
CA LEU A 429 23.50 18.08 -5.59
C LEU A 429 23.32 17.36 -4.26
N PHE A 430 23.90 16.17 -4.12
CA PHE A 430 23.90 15.41 -2.88
C PHE A 430 24.60 16.13 -1.72
N ASP A 431 25.78 16.70 -1.95
CA ASP A 431 26.50 17.49 -0.95
C ASP A 431 25.71 18.73 -0.54
N ALA A 432 24.99 19.35 -1.48
CA ALA A 432 24.15 20.51 -1.18
C ALA A 432 22.88 20.13 -0.40
N PHE A 433 22.28 18.97 -0.70
CA PHE A 433 21.15 18.43 0.04
C PHE A 433 21.51 18.11 1.50
N THR A 434 22.61 17.38 1.71
CA THR A 434 23.10 17.04 3.05
C THR A 434 23.56 18.27 3.84
N LYS A 435 24.17 19.25 3.17
CA LYS A 435 24.47 20.56 3.79
C LYS A 435 23.21 21.29 4.25
N ALA A 436 22.12 21.23 3.48
CA ALA A 436 20.85 21.86 3.85
C ALA A 436 20.13 21.15 5.01
N LEU A 437 20.56 19.93 5.36
CA LEU A 437 20.17 19.21 6.57
C LEU A 437 21.08 19.49 7.77
N ASP A 438 22.10 20.34 7.62
CA ASP A 438 23.16 20.57 8.61
C ASP A 438 23.95 19.29 8.98
N TRP A 439 24.08 18.36 8.03
CA TRP A 439 24.85 17.13 8.23
C TRP A 439 26.35 17.31 7.93
N PRO A 440 27.23 16.49 8.55
CA PRO A 440 28.64 16.49 8.20
C PRO A 440 28.84 16.19 6.71
N SER A 441 29.84 16.82 6.09
CA SER A 441 30.13 16.61 4.67
C SER A 441 30.42 15.14 4.37
N ALA A 442 29.84 14.65 3.29
CA ALA A 442 30.07 13.29 2.85
C ALA A 442 31.56 13.07 2.48
N PRO A 443 32.12 11.88 2.74
CA PRO A 443 33.50 11.56 2.42
C PRO A 443 33.88 11.90 0.96
N PRO A 444 35.04 12.52 0.70
CA PRO A 444 35.45 12.87 -0.66
C PRO A 444 35.73 11.60 -1.49
N PRO A 445 35.49 11.63 -2.82
CA PRO A 445 35.92 10.55 -3.70
C PRO A 445 37.43 10.30 -3.58
N PRO A 446 37.91 9.05 -3.79
CA PRO A 446 39.35 8.77 -3.77
C PRO A 446 40.08 9.58 -4.85
N GLU A 447 41.24 10.16 -4.50
CA GLU A 447 42.06 11.00 -5.39
C GLU A 447 42.61 10.25 -6.62
N HIS A 448 42.57 8.91 -6.62
CA HIS A 448 43.01 8.05 -7.72
C HIS A 448 41.99 6.91 -7.99
N PRO A 449 41.14 7.02 -9.03
CA PRO A 449 40.27 5.94 -9.47
C PRO A 449 41.08 4.90 -10.25
N GLY A 450 41.82 4.04 -9.55
CA GLY A 450 42.66 3.04 -10.23
C GLY A 450 43.57 2.23 -9.32
N ALA A 451 42.99 1.32 -8.54
CA ALA A 451 43.58 0.03 -8.19
C ALA A 451 42.53 -0.78 -7.42
N VAL A 452 41.83 -1.67 -8.12
CA VAL A 452 41.18 -2.80 -7.44
C VAL A 452 42.31 -3.62 -6.81
N PRO A 453 42.39 -3.80 -5.48
CA PRO A 453 43.31 -4.77 -4.92
C PRO A 453 42.85 -6.13 -5.45
N ALA A 454 43.71 -6.80 -6.20
CA ALA A 454 43.46 -8.17 -6.63
C ALA A 454 43.08 -9.03 -5.42
N LYS A 455 41.90 -9.65 -5.49
CA LYS A 455 41.39 -10.74 -4.64
C LYS A 455 42.24 -11.04 -3.41
N THR A 456 41.80 -10.62 -2.22
CA THR A 456 42.14 -11.35 -0.99
C THR A 456 41.04 -12.38 -0.74
N ALA A 457 41.01 -13.42 -1.56
CA ALA A 457 40.32 -14.65 -1.23
C ALA A 457 41.30 -15.54 -0.44
N ALA A 458 40.94 -15.77 0.82
CA ALA A 458 41.34 -16.89 1.68
C ALA A 458 42.83 -17.09 2.02
N ALA A 459 43.16 -16.84 3.29
CA ALA A 459 43.98 -17.74 4.10
C ALA A 459 43.76 -17.47 5.61
N LEU A 460 42.63 -17.89 6.15
CA LEU A 460 42.53 -18.23 7.57
C LEU A 460 42.52 -19.77 7.67
N PHE A 461 43.69 -20.37 7.51
CA PHE A 461 43.96 -21.71 8.01
C PHE A 461 44.76 -21.56 9.30
N PHE A 462 44.12 -21.85 10.42
CA PHE A 462 44.79 -22.04 11.70
C PHE A 462 45.76 -23.23 11.59
N PRO A 463 47.01 -23.14 12.09
CA PRO A 463 47.87 -24.30 12.19
C PRO A 463 47.43 -25.15 13.37
N ALA A 464 47.02 -26.39 13.10
CA ALA A 464 46.97 -27.43 14.13
C ALA A 464 48.42 -27.73 14.57
N SER A 465 48.71 -27.51 15.85
CA SER A 465 49.98 -27.89 16.47
C SER A 465 50.06 -29.40 16.72
N PRO A 466 51.28 -29.96 16.87
CA PRO A 466 51.56 -31.36 16.63
C PRO A 466 51.42 -32.22 17.90
N THR A 467 50.93 -33.44 17.74
CA THR A 467 51.21 -34.54 18.69
C THR A 467 51.94 -35.64 17.95
N ALA A 468 53.25 -35.72 18.17
CA ALA A 468 54.01 -36.94 17.99
C ALA A 468 53.97 -37.76 19.29
N ARG A 469 54.22 -39.07 19.13
CA ARG A 469 54.25 -40.14 20.14
C ARG A 469 54.92 -39.80 21.47
#